data_AF-A0AAD4MJ70-F1
#
_entry.id   AF-A0AAD4MJ70-F1
#
_cell.length_a   1.000
_cell.length_b   1.000
_cell.length_c   1.000
_cell.angle_alpha   90.00
_cell.angle_beta   90.00
_cell.angle_gamma   90.00
#
_symmetry.space_group_name_H-M   'P 1'
#
loop_
_entity.id
_entity.type
_entity.pdbx_description
1 polymer ?
#
loop_
_entity_poly.entity_id
_entity_poly.type
_entity_poly.pdbx_seq_one_letter_code
_entity_poly.pdbx_strand_id
1 'polypeptide(L)'
;MAGRYEVKNDGKEVHTESHHTPVQIIIKIDSMKVITAIDGSTCNINPYNLRGCYRCVTSGEFHFQCSTDFGQTLATVKCADGTFFTQSCNKTVSTYSTVLHFTDADIDTACSVECPGGKTEFQLEEQLQYIPMSQQVEIHGKTGKDHSSETLECWVNLRVEDFLTKHLTNFFMDWRHIALICTFVLMASLILVCVIRLNPAFRLWIYKSPQLNRLFKKGEHHLH
;
A
#
# COMPACT_ATOMS: atom_id res chain seq x y z
N MET A 1 -4.29 -1.57 -32.73
CA MET A 1 -4.79 -0.72 -31.64
C MET A 1 -5.78 -1.55 -30.85
N ALA A 2 -5.41 -2.05 -29.68
CA ALA A 2 -6.33 -2.78 -28.81
C ALA A 2 -7.24 -1.77 -28.11
N GLY A 3 -8.55 -1.90 -28.29
CA GLY A 3 -9.53 -1.10 -27.55
C GLY A 3 -9.54 -1.51 -26.08
N ARG A 4 -9.73 -0.54 -25.19
CA ARG A 4 -9.82 -0.77 -23.75
C ARG A 4 -11.30 -0.87 -23.37
N TYR A 5 -11.71 -2.01 -22.83
CA TYR A 5 -13.09 -2.28 -22.46
C TYR A 5 -13.18 -2.53 -20.95
N GLU A 6 -14.08 -1.82 -20.27
CA GLU A 6 -14.50 -2.16 -18.92
C GLU A 6 -15.70 -3.12 -19.02
N VAL A 7 -15.59 -4.30 -18.39
CA VAL A 7 -16.65 -5.31 -18.39
C VAL A 7 -17.48 -5.15 -17.12
N LYS A 8 -18.76 -4.79 -17.27
CA LYS A 8 -19.71 -4.64 -16.16
C LYS A 8 -20.77 -5.74 -16.25
N ASN A 9 -21.12 -6.32 -15.12
CA ASN A 9 -22.18 -7.34 -15.03
C ASN A 9 -23.31 -6.78 -14.16
N ASP A 10 -24.49 -6.58 -14.75
CA ASP A 10 -25.69 -6.09 -14.06
C ASP A 10 -26.58 -7.24 -13.54
N GLY A 11 -26.01 -8.45 -13.45
CA GLY A 11 -26.70 -9.67 -13.00
C GLY A 11 -27.62 -10.32 -14.04
N LYS A 12 -28.04 -9.58 -15.08
CA LYS A 12 -28.82 -10.10 -16.22
C LYS A 12 -28.04 -10.10 -17.53
N GLU A 13 -27.18 -9.11 -17.72
CA GLU A 13 -26.41 -8.90 -18.93
C GLU A 13 -24.98 -8.47 -18.57
N VAL A 14 -24.04 -8.83 -19.45
CA VAL A 14 -22.64 -8.41 -19.38
C VAL A 14 -22.47 -7.32 -20.43
N HIS A 15 -22.21 -6.10 -19.98
CA HIS A 15 -21.95 -4.95 -20.83
C HIS A 15 -20.44 -4.70 -20.92
N THR A 16 -20.01 -4.21 -22.07
CA THR A 16 -18.64 -3.73 -22.27
C THR A 16 -18.68 -2.25 -22.60
N GLU A 17 -18.04 -1.43 -21.77
CA GLU A 17 -17.95 0.01 -21.97
C GLU A 17 -16.56 0.35 -22.48
N SER A 18 -16.48 1.11 -23.58
CA SER A 18 -15.23 1.70 -24.07
C SER A 18 -15.28 3.20 -23.85
N HIS A 19 -14.35 3.72 -23.05
CA HIS A 19 -14.25 5.16 -22.83
C HIS A 19 -13.64 5.91 -24.02
N HIS A 20 -12.89 5.23 -24.89
CA HIS A 20 -12.17 5.85 -25.99
C HIS A 20 -12.11 4.92 -27.21
N THR A 21 -13.01 5.14 -28.16
CA THR A 21 -13.02 4.42 -29.45
C THR A 21 -12.59 5.39 -30.55
N PRO A 22 -11.52 5.10 -31.31
CA PRO A 22 -11.16 5.94 -32.45
C PRO A 22 -12.26 5.87 -33.51
N VAL A 23 -12.93 7.00 -33.78
CA VAL A 23 -13.97 7.11 -34.82
C VAL A 23 -13.41 7.90 -35.98
N GLN A 24 -13.52 7.34 -37.19
CA GLN A 24 -13.25 8.08 -38.42
C GLN A 24 -14.55 8.72 -38.91
N ILE A 25 -14.57 10.05 -38.99
CA ILE A 25 -15.73 10.82 -39.48
C ILE A 25 -15.34 11.43 -40.83
N ILE A 26 -16.12 11.12 -41.87
CA ILE A 26 -15.98 11.73 -43.19
C ILE A 26 -17.11 12.75 -43.37
N ILE A 27 -16.74 14.01 -43.56
CA ILE A 27 -17.69 15.11 -43.73
C ILE A 27 -17.66 15.57 -45.19
N LYS A 28 -18.80 15.50 -45.88
CA LYS A 28 -18.99 16.05 -47.22
C LYS A 28 -19.85 17.31 -47.11
N ILE A 29 -19.30 18.44 -47.55
CA ILE A 29 -20.01 19.74 -47.58
C ILE A 29 -19.83 20.34 -48.98
N ASP A 30 -20.94 20.73 -49.61
CA ASP A 30 -20.95 21.40 -50.90
C ASP A 30 -21.03 22.92 -50.71
N SER A 31 -20.19 23.67 -51.42
CA SER A 31 -20.23 25.14 -51.51
C SER A 31 -20.11 25.91 -50.18
N MET A 32 -19.36 25.39 -49.21
CA MET A 32 -19.00 26.13 -47.98
C MET A 32 -17.48 26.13 -47.74
N LYS A 33 -17.00 27.14 -47.04
CA LYS A 33 -15.61 27.22 -46.56
C LYS A 33 -15.53 26.64 -45.14
N VAL A 34 -14.76 25.57 -44.97
CA VAL A 34 -14.46 25.03 -43.64
C VAL A 34 -13.39 25.90 -42.98
N ILE A 35 -13.68 26.40 -41.78
CA ILE A 35 -12.72 27.10 -40.92
C ILE A 35 -12.54 26.25 -39.67
N THR A 36 -11.34 25.70 -39.46
CA THR A 36 -11.00 24.94 -38.26
C THR A 36 -10.29 25.84 -37.26
N ALA A 37 -10.89 26.03 -36.09
CA ALA A 37 -10.23 26.59 -34.92
C ALA A 37 -9.81 25.43 -34.03
N ILE A 38 -8.51 25.31 -33.78
CA ILE A 38 -7.95 24.35 -32.82
C ILE A 38 -7.34 25.20 -31.72
N ASP A 39 -7.95 25.14 -30.53
CA ASP A 39 -7.39 25.80 -29.36
C ASP A 39 -6.17 25.00 -28.91
N GLY A 40 -4.99 25.60 -29.11
CA GLY A 40 -3.72 25.01 -28.69
C GLY A 40 -3.63 24.97 -27.18
N SER A 41 -3.92 23.80 -26.60
CA SER A 41 -3.80 23.52 -25.17
C SER A 41 -2.62 22.58 -24.90
N THR A 42 -1.81 22.91 -23.90
CA THR A 42 -0.79 22.01 -23.37
C THR A 42 -1.34 21.26 -22.18
N CYS A 43 -0.90 20.00 -22.02
CA CYS A 43 -1.32 19.16 -20.91
C CYS A 43 -0.14 18.84 -20.02
N ASN A 44 -0.42 18.66 -18.73
CA ASN A 44 0.55 18.18 -17.77
C ASN A 44 -0.02 17.00 -17.00
N ILE A 45 0.76 15.92 -16.93
CA ILE A 45 0.46 14.74 -16.15
C ILE A 45 1.51 14.63 -15.06
N ASN A 46 1.04 14.57 -13.82
CA ASN A 46 1.89 14.36 -12.67
C ASN A 46 1.57 12.99 -12.06
N PRO A 47 2.48 12.00 -12.17
CA PRO A 47 2.28 10.69 -11.59
C PRO A 47 2.20 10.81 -10.05
N TYR A 48 1.27 10.08 -9.44
CA TYR A 48 1.11 10.03 -7.99
C TYR A 48 1.56 8.68 -7.42
N ASN A 49 1.12 7.60 -8.05
CA ASN A 49 1.42 6.24 -7.60
C ASN A 49 1.13 5.25 -8.73
N LEU A 50 1.94 4.20 -8.88
CA LEU A 50 1.58 3.04 -9.68
C LEU A 50 1.69 1.78 -8.81
N ARG A 51 0.59 1.04 -8.68
CA ARG A 51 0.51 -0.15 -7.83
C ARG A 51 -0.04 -1.34 -8.58
N GLY A 52 0.41 -2.53 -8.23
CA GLY A 52 -0.16 -3.78 -8.73
C GLY A 52 0.92 -4.76 -9.09
N CYS A 53 0.71 -5.50 -10.17
CA CYS A 53 1.61 -6.56 -10.58
C CYS A 53 1.97 -6.50 -12.06
N TYR A 54 3.15 -7.03 -12.38
CA TYR A 54 3.58 -7.25 -13.75
C TYR A 54 3.26 -8.69 -14.17
N ARG A 55 3.00 -8.91 -15.46
CA ARG A 55 2.61 -10.22 -16.04
C ARG A 55 1.44 -10.91 -15.32
N CYS A 56 0.45 -10.14 -14.89
CA CYS A 56 -0.74 -10.64 -14.20
C CYS A 56 -2.04 -10.14 -14.85
N VAL A 57 -3.15 -10.82 -14.56
CA VAL A 57 -4.47 -10.47 -15.11
C VAL A 57 -4.99 -9.15 -14.53
N THR A 58 -4.80 -8.91 -13.24
CA THR A 58 -5.25 -7.70 -12.52
C THR A 58 -4.49 -6.43 -12.91
N SER A 59 -3.28 -6.58 -13.46
CA SER A 59 -2.47 -5.48 -14.00
C SER A 59 -2.09 -4.42 -12.94
N GLY A 60 -1.52 -3.28 -13.35
CA GLY A 60 -1.13 -2.18 -12.46
C GLY A 60 -2.11 -1.01 -12.52
N GLU A 61 -2.60 -0.52 -11.40
CA GLU A 61 -3.38 0.72 -11.32
C GLU A 61 -2.45 1.93 -11.17
N PHE A 62 -2.46 2.79 -12.19
CA PHE A 62 -1.73 4.05 -12.24
C PHE A 62 -2.63 5.20 -11.82
N HIS A 63 -2.25 5.88 -10.74
CA HIS A 63 -2.87 7.09 -10.24
C HIS A 63 -2.03 8.30 -10.62
N PHE A 64 -2.68 9.33 -11.16
CA PHE A 64 -2.02 10.54 -11.61
C PHE A 64 -2.96 11.73 -11.55
N GLN A 65 -2.36 12.92 -11.55
CA GLN A 65 -3.09 14.17 -11.73
C GLN A 65 -2.96 14.61 -13.18
N CYS A 66 -4.05 15.07 -13.77
CA CYS A 66 -3.99 15.70 -15.10
C CYS A 66 -4.55 17.12 -15.07
N SER A 67 -3.89 18.00 -15.82
CA SER A 67 -4.32 19.38 -16.02
C SER A 67 -4.01 19.87 -17.43
N THR A 68 -4.73 20.89 -17.87
CA THR A 68 -4.48 21.64 -19.10
C THR A 68 -4.38 23.13 -18.81
N ASP A 69 -3.60 23.87 -19.59
CA ASP A 69 -3.53 25.34 -19.51
C ASP A 69 -4.83 26.02 -19.97
N PHE A 70 -5.58 25.36 -20.85
CA PHE A 70 -6.80 25.88 -21.44
C PHE A 70 -7.88 24.81 -21.62
N GLY A 71 -9.12 25.19 -21.25
CA GLY A 71 -10.33 24.40 -21.51
C GLY A 71 -10.33 22.99 -20.91
N GLN A 72 -10.97 22.09 -21.65
CA GLN A 72 -10.91 20.64 -21.47
C GLN A 72 -10.34 20.05 -22.75
N THR A 73 -9.36 19.17 -22.63
CA THR A 73 -8.66 18.60 -23.78
C THR A 73 -8.33 17.13 -23.55
N LEU A 74 -8.09 16.39 -24.62
CA LEU A 74 -7.74 14.97 -24.55
C LEU A 74 -6.22 14.83 -24.64
N ALA A 75 -5.61 14.40 -23.53
CA ALA A 75 -4.20 14.06 -23.48
C ALA A 75 -3.97 12.64 -23.99
N THR A 76 -3.00 12.50 -24.87
CA THR A 76 -2.55 11.20 -25.38
C THR A 76 -1.16 10.89 -24.81
N VAL A 77 -1.04 9.81 -24.05
CA VAL A 77 0.21 9.44 -23.38
C VAL A 77 0.85 8.26 -24.10
N LYS A 78 2.15 8.39 -24.41
CA LYS A 78 2.98 7.38 -25.06
C LYS A 78 4.28 7.24 -24.29
N CYS A 79 4.57 6.06 -23.80
CA CYS A 79 5.81 5.74 -23.10
C CYS A 79 6.76 4.92 -23.99
N ALA A 80 8.05 4.95 -23.68
CA ALA A 80 9.10 4.31 -24.47
C ALA A 80 9.00 2.77 -24.51
N ASP A 81 8.41 2.18 -23.46
CA ASP A 81 8.10 0.74 -23.32
C ASP A 81 6.89 0.29 -24.17
N GLY A 82 6.24 1.22 -24.88
CA GLY A 82 5.04 0.95 -25.69
C GLY A 82 3.72 1.12 -24.92
N THR A 83 3.77 1.48 -23.65
CA THR A 83 2.57 1.81 -22.87
C THR A 83 1.86 3.04 -23.47
N PHE A 84 0.54 2.94 -23.62
CA PHE A 84 -0.28 3.95 -24.28
C PHE A 84 -1.64 4.09 -23.61
N PHE A 85 -2.07 5.32 -23.35
CA PHE A 85 -3.43 5.61 -22.88
C PHE A 85 -3.84 7.04 -23.22
N THR A 86 -5.13 7.33 -23.08
CA THR A 86 -5.67 8.69 -23.25
C THR A 86 -6.42 9.10 -22.00
N GLN A 87 -6.37 10.38 -21.65
CA GLN A 87 -7.11 10.94 -20.51
C GLN A 87 -7.70 12.29 -20.88
N SER A 88 -8.96 12.53 -20.52
CA SER A 88 -9.54 13.87 -20.60
C SER A 88 -9.08 14.69 -19.40
N CYS A 89 -8.43 15.82 -19.68
CA CYS A 89 -7.84 16.71 -18.69
C CYS A 89 -8.56 18.05 -18.69
N ASN A 90 -8.72 18.63 -17.50
CA ASN A 90 -9.41 19.89 -17.29
C ASN A 90 -8.43 20.98 -16.82
N LYS A 91 -8.85 22.24 -16.92
CA LYS A 91 -8.05 23.36 -16.40
C LYS A 91 -7.77 23.25 -14.90
N THR A 92 -8.73 22.72 -14.15
CA THR A 92 -8.53 22.37 -12.74
C THR A 92 -7.81 21.03 -12.65
N VAL A 93 -6.76 20.97 -11.83
CA VAL A 93 -6.03 19.73 -11.55
C VAL A 93 -7.00 18.71 -10.94
N SER A 94 -7.16 17.58 -11.62
CA SER A 94 -8.00 16.47 -11.17
C SER A 94 -7.20 15.19 -11.10
N THR A 95 -7.53 14.34 -10.12
CA THR A 95 -6.92 13.01 -9.95
C THR A 95 -7.70 11.99 -10.77
N TYR A 96 -6.97 11.12 -11.46
CA TYR A 96 -7.49 10.04 -12.26
C TYR A 96 -6.78 8.73 -11.89
N SER A 97 -7.42 7.60 -12.19
CA SER A 97 -6.76 6.30 -12.17
C SER A 97 -6.99 5.57 -13.49
N THR A 98 -5.98 4.81 -13.90
CA THR A 98 -6.04 3.99 -15.11
C THR A 98 -5.22 2.72 -14.91
N VAL A 99 -5.75 1.58 -15.32
CA VAL A 99 -5.03 0.31 -15.34
C VAL A 99 -4.04 0.24 -16.51
N LEU A 100 -2.80 -0.13 -16.28
CA LEU A 100 -1.75 -0.30 -17.27
C LEU A 100 -1.17 -1.72 -17.14
N HIS A 101 -0.76 -2.29 -18.27
CA HIS A 101 -0.19 -3.64 -18.31
C HIS A 101 1.32 -3.55 -18.47
N PHE A 102 2.05 -4.15 -17.53
CA PHE A 102 3.50 -4.17 -17.54
C PHE A 102 4.03 -5.59 -17.67
N THR A 103 5.11 -5.74 -18.44
CA THR A 103 5.84 -7.00 -18.61
C THR A 103 6.98 -7.15 -17.63
N ASP A 104 7.45 -6.08 -17.03
CA ASP A 104 8.66 -6.06 -16.22
C ASP A 104 8.38 -5.49 -14.83
N ALA A 105 9.19 -5.91 -13.86
CA ALA A 105 9.02 -5.54 -12.45
C ALA A 105 9.52 -4.12 -12.18
N ASP A 106 10.62 -3.76 -12.83
CA ASP A 106 11.26 -2.46 -12.68
C ASP A 106 10.81 -1.58 -13.84
N ILE A 107 10.02 -0.56 -13.53
CA ILE A 107 9.48 0.37 -14.52
C ILE A 107 10.31 1.63 -14.39
N ASP A 108 11.08 1.92 -15.43
CA ASP A 108 11.80 3.17 -15.62
C ASP A 108 11.64 3.55 -17.08
N THR A 109 10.61 4.35 -17.38
CA THR A 109 10.24 4.69 -18.77
C THR A 109 9.87 6.16 -18.91
N ALA A 110 10.42 6.79 -19.94
CA ALA A 110 10.07 8.15 -20.32
C ALA A 110 8.74 8.15 -21.07
N CYS A 111 7.82 9.00 -20.64
CA CYS A 111 6.49 9.15 -21.21
C CYS A 111 6.31 10.56 -21.79
N SER A 112 5.74 10.61 -22.99
CA SER A 112 5.34 11.85 -23.66
C SER A 112 3.82 12.01 -23.61
N VAL A 113 3.38 13.23 -23.31
CA VAL A 113 1.97 13.63 -23.27
C VAL A 113 1.72 14.57 -24.42
N GLU A 114 0.89 14.16 -25.36
CA GLU A 114 0.55 14.91 -26.56
C GLU A 114 -0.84 15.55 -26.41
N CYS A 115 -0.90 16.86 -26.57
CA CYS A 115 -2.12 17.65 -26.65
C CYS A 115 -2.08 18.61 -27.87
N PRO A 116 -3.20 19.22 -28.28
CA PRO A 116 -3.25 20.05 -29.49
C PRO A 116 -2.24 21.21 -29.50
N GLY A 117 -1.90 21.74 -28.33
CA GLY A 117 -0.97 22.87 -28.16
C GLY A 117 0.49 22.47 -27.97
N GLY A 118 0.82 21.18 -27.84
CA GLY A 118 2.20 20.75 -27.70
C GLY A 118 2.39 19.40 -27.02
N LYS A 119 3.65 19.10 -26.73
CA LYS A 119 4.07 17.89 -26.02
C LYS A 119 4.76 18.25 -24.71
N THR A 120 4.47 17.49 -23.66
CA THR A 120 5.20 17.52 -22.39
C THR A 120 5.71 16.11 -22.10
N GLU A 121 6.68 16.00 -21.19
CA GLU A 121 7.31 14.72 -20.85
C GLU A 121 7.32 14.53 -19.33
N PHE A 122 7.22 13.27 -18.89
CA PHE A 122 7.39 12.86 -17.50
C PHE A 122 8.07 11.50 -17.45
N GLN A 123 8.74 11.22 -16.32
CA GLN A 123 9.34 9.92 -16.06
C GLN A 123 8.39 9.08 -15.21
N LEU A 124 8.17 7.82 -15.60
CA LEU A 124 7.44 6.85 -14.81
C LEU A 124 8.43 5.86 -14.19
N GLU A 125 8.63 5.97 -12.89
CA GLU A 125 9.54 5.15 -12.09
C GLU A 125 8.76 4.43 -10.98
N GLU A 126 8.67 3.10 -11.03
CA GLU A 126 8.06 2.30 -9.96
C GLU A 126 8.51 0.83 -10.00
N GLN A 127 8.36 0.14 -8.87
CA GLN A 127 8.64 -1.29 -8.75
C GLN A 127 7.37 -2.11 -8.48
N LEU A 128 7.02 -3.00 -9.43
CA LEU A 128 5.89 -3.90 -9.34
C LEU A 128 6.26 -5.29 -8.81
N GLN A 129 5.31 -5.95 -8.18
CA GLN A 129 5.48 -7.29 -7.62
C GLN A 129 5.02 -8.38 -8.59
N TYR A 130 5.67 -9.53 -8.54
CA TYR A 130 5.23 -10.71 -9.26
C TYR A 130 4.19 -11.47 -8.45
N ILE A 131 3.03 -11.74 -9.04
CA ILE A 131 2.01 -12.61 -8.44
C ILE A 131 1.94 -13.90 -9.25
N PRO A 132 2.28 -15.06 -8.69
CA PRO A 132 2.22 -16.33 -9.41
C PRO A 132 0.77 -16.70 -9.78
N MET A 133 0.58 -17.34 -10.94
CA MET A 133 -0.74 -17.66 -11.49
C MET A 133 -1.63 -18.47 -10.53
N SER A 134 -1.05 -19.35 -9.70
CA SER A 134 -1.81 -20.13 -8.71
C SER A 134 -2.55 -19.25 -7.70
N GLN A 135 -2.01 -18.08 -7.36
CA GLN A 135 -2.65 -17.11 -6.47
C GLN A 135 -3.64 -16.19 -7.20
N GLN A 136 -3.51 -16.05 -8.53
CA GLN A 136 -4.40 -15.20 -9.33
C GLN A 136 -5.80 -15.80 -9.50
N VAL A 137 -5.90 -17.13 -9.57
CA VAL A 137 -7.19 -17.85 -9.72
C VAL A 137 -8.09 -17.69 -8.50
N GLU A 138 -7.51 -17.57 -7.30
CA GLU A 138 -8.29 -17.41 -6.07
C GLU A 138 -8.91 -16.01 -5.95
N ILE A 139 -8.26 -14.99 -6.53
CA ILE A 139 -8.74 -13.60 -6.51
C ILE A 139 -9.96 -13.40 -7.42
N HIS A 140 -10.04 -14.12 -8.54
CA HIS A 140 -11.20 -14.04 -9.45
C HIS A 140 -12.42 -14.87 -8.99
N GLY A 141 -12.24 -15.83 -8.08
CA GLY A 141 -13.31 -16.74 -7.64
C GLY A 141 -14.28 -16.15 -6.61
N LYS A 142 -13.97 -15.02 -5.98
CA LYS A 142 -14.77 -14.45 -4.88
C LYS A 142 -15.66 -13.25 -5.25
N THR A 143 -15.56 -12.72 -6.47
CA THR A 143 -16.30 -11.53 -6.92
C THR A 143 -17.69 -11.84 -7.47
N GLY A 144 -18.37 -12.83 -6.89
CA GLY A 144 -19.63 -13.38 -7.44
C GLY A 144 -20.88 -13.17 -6.60
N LYS A 145 -20.78 -12.85 -5.31
CA LYS A 145 -21.96 -12.65 -4.45
C LYS A 145 -21.71 -11.66 -3.31
N ASP A 146 -22.70 -10.79 -3.18
CA ASP A 146 -23.08 -9.97 -2.04
C ASP A 146 -22.64 -8.50 -1.95
N HIS A 147 -23.68 -7.74 -1.63
CA HIS A 147 -23.87 -6.31 -1.61
C HIS A 147 -23.56 -5.82 -0.19
N SER A 148 -22.39 -5.24 0.06
CA SER A 148 -22.20 -4.25 1.13
C SER A 148 -20.81 -3.63 1.05
N SER A 149 -20.83 -2.31 1.09
CA SER A 149 -19.68 -1.44 1.26
C SER A 149 -18.97 -1.74 2.59
N GLU A 150 -17.93 -2.56 2.54
CA GLU A 150 -16.77 -2.42 3.41
C GLU A 150 -15.53 -2.50 2.52
N THR A 151 -14.66 -1.52 2.69
CA THR A 151 -13.35 -1.38 2.07
C THR A 151 -12.59 -2.71 2.08
N LEU A 152 -12.59 -3.42 0.95
CA LEU A 152 -11.72 -4.58 0.76
C LEU A 152 -10.28 -4.08 0.66
N GLU A 153 -9.62 -4.03 1.80
CA GLU A 153 -8.16 -4.02 1.94
C GLU A 153 -7.57 -5.34 1.39
N CYS A 154 -7.71 -5.57 0.09
CA CYS A 154 -6.97 -6.62 -0.62
C CYS A 154 -5.66 -6.06 -1.20
N TRP A 155 -4.98 -5.23 -0.41
CA TRP A 155 -3.54 -5.08 -0.52
C TRP A 155 -2.93 -6.14 0.39
N VAL A 156 -2.82 -7.36 -0.13
CA VAL A 156 -1.99 -8.37 0.54
C VAL A 156 -0.57 -7.82 0.57
N ASN A 157 -0.23 -7.22 1.71
CA ASN A 157 1.13 -6.92 2.14
C ASN A 157 1.90 -8.25 2.21
N LEU A 158 2.37 -8.77 1.08
CA LEU A 158 3.50 -9.69 1.05
C LEU A 158 4.82 -8.89 1.04
N ARG A 159 4.89 -7.91 1.94
CA ARG A 159 6.16 -7.48 2.53
C ARG A 159 6.31 -8.23 3.86
N VAL A 160 6.55 -9.54 3.75
CA VAL A 160 6.83 -10.43 4.89
C VAL A 160 8.09 -10.01 5.66
N GLU A 161 8.90 -9.11 5.08
CA GLU A 161 10.06 -8.55 5.75
C GLU A 161 9.73 -7.48 6.80
N ASP A 162 8.63 -6.72 6.69
CA ASP A 162 8.33 -5.66 7.67
C ASP A 162 7.62 -6.17 8.94
N PHE A 163 6.84 -7.26 8.86
CA PHE A 163 6.18 -7.83 10.05
C PHE A 163 7.17 -8.67 10.89
N LEU A 164 8.07 -9.41 10.23
CA LEU A 164 9.09 -10.18 10.95
C LEU A 164 10.16 -9.27 11.54
N THR A 165 10.65 -8.26 10.81
CA THR A 165 11.66 -7.36 11.38
C THR A 165 11.09 -6.51 12.50
N LYS A 166 9.89 -5.92 12.36
CA LYS A 166 9.34 -5.04 13.41
C LYS A 166 8.90 -5.78 14.68
N HIS A 167 8.56 -7.07 14.58
CA HIS A 167 8.23 -7.89 15.75
C HIS A 167 9.45 -8.64 16.33
N LEU A 168 10.51 -8.88 15.55
CA LEU A 168 11.78 -9.46 16.04
C LEU A 168 12.78 -8.41 16.53
N THR A 169 12.77 -7.18 16.01
CA THR A 169 13.65 -6.10 16.52
C THR A 169 13.16 -5.57 17.86
N ASN A 170 11.86 -5.64 18.16
CA ASN A 170 11.36 -5.41 19.51
C ASN A 170 11.72 -6.55 20.49
N PHE A 171 12.20 -7.68 19.98
CA PHE A 171 12.68 -8.80 20.80
C PHE A 171 14.21 -8.75 21.02
N PHE A 172 14.97 -8.23 20.06
CA PHE A 172 16.43 -8.12 20.16
C PHE A 172 16.93 -6.82 20.80
N MET A 173 16.11 -5.77 20.82
CA MET A 173 16.55 -4.43 21.20
C MET A 173 16.15 -4.02 22.63
N ASP A 174 16.37 -4.91 23.62
CA ASP A 174 16.53 -4.48 25.02
C ASP A 174 17.17 -5.50 25.98
N TRP A 175 17.89 -6.52 25.48
CA TRP A 175 18.57 -7.50 26.34
C TRP A 175 19.55 -6.83 27.32
N ARG A 176 20.17 -5.72 26.92
CA ARG A 176 21.07 -4.92 27.78
C ARG A 176 20.33 -4.32 28.98
N HIS A 177 19.09 -3.84 28.80
CA HIS A 177 18.31 -3.21 29.85
C HIS A 177 17.71 -4.26 30.80
N ILE A 178 17.26 -5.40 30.27
CA ILE A 178 16.81 -6.53 31.09
C ILE A 178 17.96 -7.09 31.95
N ALA A 179 19.16 -7.28 31.37
CA ALA A 179 20.32 -7.75 32.11
C ALA A 179 20.74 -6.78 33.24
N LEU A 180 20.68 -5.47 33.00
CA LEU A 180 20.96 -4.46 34.02
C LEU A 180 19.94 -4.48 35.16
N ILE A 181 18.64 -4.65 34.86
CA ILE A 181 17.61 -4.77 35.90
C ILE A 181 17.81 -6.05 36.72
N CYS A 182 18.09 -7.19 36.08
CA CYS A 182 18.33 -8.45 36.78
C CYS A 182 19.55 -8.38 37.71
N THR A 183 20.66 -7.79 37.25
CA THR A 183 21.86 -7.62 38.09
C THR A 183 21.60 -6.70 39.29
N PHE A 184 20.85 -5.61 39.10
CA PHE A 184 20.48 -4.70 40.19
C PHE A 184 19.61 -5.40 41.25
N VAL A 185 18.62 -6.19 40.84
CA VAL A 185 17.76 -6.96 41.75
C VAL A 185 18.56 -7.98 42.55
N LEU A 186 19.50 -8.69 41.91
CA LEU A 186 20.37 -9.65 42.59
C LEU A 186 21.24 -8.97 43.65
N MET A 187 21.86 -7.83 43.31
CA MET A 187 22.66 -7.06 44.26
C MET A 187 21.83 -6.54 45.43
N ALA A 188 20.63 -6.00 45.18
CA ALA A 188 19.73 -5.53 46.23
C ALA A 188 19.31 -6.68 47.17
N SER A 189 19.05 -7.87 46.62
CA SER A 189 18.70 -9.05 47.42
C SER A 189 19.85 -9.49 48.33
N LEU A 190 21.09 -9.48 47.82
CA LEU A 190 22.28 -9.81 48.61
C LEU A 190 22.52 -8.78 49.71
N ILE A 191 22.37 -7.49 49.42
CA ILE A 191 22.48 -6.41 50.41
C ILE A 191 21.42 -6.59 51.50
N LEU A 192 20.17 -6.88 51.14
CA LEU A 192 19.09 -7.13 52.10
C LEU A 192 19.44 -8.30 53.04
N VAL A 193 19.91 -9.42 52.48
CA VAL A 193 20.34 -10.59 53.28
C VAL A 193 21.51 -10.23 54.19
N CYS A 194 22.48 -9.46 53.70
CA CYS A 194 23.61 -8.96 54.49
C CYS A 194 23.13 -8.06 55.64
N VAL A 195 22.22 -7.12 55.40
CA VAL A 195 21.66 -6.24 56.44
C VAL A 195 20.93 -7.06 57.51
N ILE A 196 20.11 -8.04 57.11
CA ILE A 196 19.42 -8.94 58.05
C ILE A 196 20.41 -9.79 58.86
N ARG A 197 21.49 -10.26 58.22
CA ARG A 197 22.51 -11.10 58.87
C ARG A 197 23.42 -10.31 59.81
N LEU A 198 23.82 -9.09 59.43
CA LEU A 198 24.85 -8.28 60.10
C LEU A 198 24.25 -7.28 61.09
N ASN A 199 22.96 -6.95 61.01
CA ASN A 199 22.33 -6.04 61.96
C ASN A 199 21.69 -6.84 63.13
N PRO A 200 22.35 -6.91 64.31
CA PRO A 200 21.82 -7.66 65.46
C PRO A 200 20.50 -7.07 66.01
N ALA A 201 20.23 -5.79 65.77
CA ALA A 201 18.97 -5.16 66.19
C ALA A 201 17.75 -5.72 65.42
N PHE A 202 17.93 -6.09 64.14
CA PHE A 202 16.87 -6.69 63.34
C PHE A 202 16.53 -8.13 63.78
N ARG A 203 17.54 -8.91 64.20
CA ARG A 203 17.31 -10.25 64.79
C ARG A 203 16.46 -10.19 66.06
N LEU A 204 16.71 -9.19 66.91
CA LEU A 204 15.94 -8.99 68.16
C LEU A 204 14.50 -8.53 67.90
N TRP A 205 14.27 -7.76 66.83
CA TRP A 205 12.91 -7.33 66.44
C TRP A 205 12.04 -8.47 65.91
N ILE A 206 12.59 -9.36 65.06
CA ILE A 206 11.88 -10.55 64.57
C ILE A 206 11.49 -11.48 65.72
N TYR A 207 12.37 -11.66 66.71
CA TYR A 207 12.09 -12.54 67.85
C TYR A 207 11.01 -11.99 68.80
N LYS A 208 10.72 -10.68 68.74
CA LYS A 208 9.77 -10.00 69.64
C LYS A 208 8.39 -9.77 69.02
N SER A 209 8.16 -10.16 67.76
CA SER A 209 6.85 -9.98 67.10
C SER A 209 5.99 -11.26 67.19
N PRO A 210 4.92 -11.29 68.02
CA PRO A 210 4.16 -12.50 68.33
C PRO A 210 3.28 -13.03 67.18
N GLN A 211 3.18 -12.33 66.04
CA GLN A 211 2.31 -12.72 64.93
C GLN A 211 3.00 -13.58 63.85
N LEU A 212 4.34 -13.57 63.73
CA LEU A 212 5.02 -14.34 62.67
C LEU A 212 5.29 -15.82 63.03
N ASN A 213 5.33 -16.17 64.31
CA ASN A 213 5.57 -17.56 64.73
C ASN A 213 4.43 -18.54 64.38
N ARG A 214 3.24 -18.05 64.01
CA ARG A 214 2.14 -18.92 63.57
C ARG A 214 2.26 -19.37 62.12
N LEU A 215 2.98 -18.65 61.26
CA LEU A 215 3.06 -18.99 59.84
C LEU A 215 4.17 -20.00 59.54
N PHE A 216 5.28 -20.00 60.27
CA PHE A 216 6.34 -21.00 60.08
C PHE A 216 5.98 -22.40 60.61
N LYS A 217 5.12 -22.50 61.63
CA LYS A 217 4.71 -23.81 62.19
C LYS A 217 3.66 -24.55 61.38
N LYS A 218 3.10 -23.94 60.32
CA LYS A 218 2.03 -24.52 59.50
C LYS A 218 2.51 -25.20 58.21
N GLY A 219 3.83 -25.17 57.94
CA GLY A 219 4.42 -25.73 56.72
C GLY A 219 4.91 -27.18 56.79
N GLU A 220 4.96 -27.81 57.96
CA GLU A 220 5.57 -29.15 58.13
C GLU A 220 4.57 -30.32 58.19
N HIS A 221 3.27 -30.11 57.97
CA HIS A 221 2.24 -31.15 58.14
C HIS A 221 1.52 -31.62 56.86
N HIS A 222 2.12 -31.47 55.68
CA HIS A 222 1.59 -32.10 54.46
C HIS A 222 2.71 -32.62 53.55
N LEU A 223 3.31 -33.74 53.96
CA LEU A 223 4.04 -34.67 53.10
C LEU A 223 3.99 -36.04 53.76
N HIS A 224 2.87 -36.73 53.56
CA HIS A 224 2.72 -38.17 53.70
C HIS A 224 1.68 -38.64 52.69
#